data_AF-A0A1S9PI76-F1
#
_entry.id   AF-A0A1S9PI76-F1
#
_cell.length_a   1.000
_cell.length_b   1.000
_cell.length_c   1.000
_cell.angle_alpha   90.00
_cell.angle_beta   90.00
_cell.angle_gamma   90.00
#
_symmetry.space_group_name_H-M   'P 1'
#
loop_
_entity.id
_entity.type
_entity.pdbx_description
1 polymer ?
#
loop_
_entity_poly.entity_id
_entity_poly.type
_entity_poly.pdbx_seq_one_letter_code
_entity_poly.pdbx_strand_id
1 'polypeptide(L)' 'MDRIILEVDDNAARNWQHISKEEQVGFSNAISRALNSVVDNSDEDFSDFLERFGRKAEANGLTENVLNKLLNEE' A
#
# COMPACT_ATOMS: atom_id res chain seq x y z
N MET A 1 -10.46 -22.74 -10.93
CA MET A 1 -10.02 -21.37 -11.25
C MET A 1 -10.91 -20.45 -10.47
N ASP A 2 -10.33 -19.70 -9.54
CA ASP A 2 -11.07 -18.72 -8.77
C ASP A 2 -11.24 -17.45 -9.61
N ARG A 3 -12.34 -16.72 -9.40
CA ARG A 3 -12.71 -15.56 -10.21
C ARG A 3 -12.98 -14.35 -9.33
N ILE A 4 -12.39 -13.22 -9.70
CA ILE A 4 -12.65 -11.90 -9.11
C ILE A 4 -13.39 -11.06 -10.16
N ILE A 5 -14.37 -10.26 -9.70
CA ILE A 5 -15.07 -9.27 -10.53
C ILE A 5 -14.73 -7.91 -9.93
N LEU A 6 -14.20 -7.00 -10.76
CA LEU A 6 -13.84 -5.65 -10.37
C LEU A 6 -14.79 -4.67 -11.03
N GLU A 7 -15.38 -3.78 -10.24
CA GLU A 7 -16.10 -2.62 -10.77
C GLU A 7 -15.07 -1.54 -11.15
N VAL A 8 -15.15 -1.06 -12.39
CA VAL A 8 -14.25 -0.06 -12.96
C VAL A 8 -15.08 1.00 -13.68
N ASP A 9 -14.46 2.15 -13.97
CA ASP A 9 -15.13 3.17 -14.77
C ASP A 9 -15.37 2.74 -16.23
N ASP A 10 -16.29 3.44 -16.90
CA ASP A 10 -16.71 3.14 -18.27
C ASP A 10 -15.54 3.18 -19.28
N ASN A 11 -14.55 4.05 -19.08
CA ASN A 11 -13.42 4.15 -19.99
C ASN A 11 -12.49 2.95 -19.84
N ALA A 12 -12.21 2.53 -18.60
CA ALA A 12 -11.46 1.31 -18.32
C ALA A 12 -12.16 0.07 -18.89
N ALA A 13 -13.48 -0.03 -18.73
CA ALA A 13 -14.27 -1.14 -19.27
C ALA A 13 -14.21 -1.20 -20.81
N ARG A 14 -14.31 -0.05 -21.49
CA ARG A 14 -14.17 0.03 -22.95
C ARG A 14 -12.77 -0.33 -23.42
N ASN A 15 -11.74 0.18 -22.75
CA ASN A 15 -10.36 -0.13 -23.09
C ASN A 15 -10.08 -1.64 -22.94
N TRP A 16 -10.61 -2.27 -21.90
CA TRP A 16 -10.48 -3.72 -21.66
C TRP A 16 -11.03 -4.58 -22.82
N GLN A 17 -12.07 -4.13 -23.51
CA GLN A 17 -12.64 -4.85 -24.65
C GLN A 17 -11.70 -4.90 -25.87
N HIS A 18 -10.74 -3.98 -25.96
CA HIS A 18 -9.87 -3.80 -27.11
C HIS A 18 -8.44 -4.31 -26.92
N ILE A 19 -8.07 -4.72 -25.70
CA ILE A 19 -6.74 -5.24 -25.43
C ILE A 19 -6.59 -6.71 -25.86
N SER A 20 -5.38 -7.08 -26.24
CA SER A 20 -5.02 -8.43 -26.64
C SER A 20 -5.03 -9.42 -25.47
N LYS A 21 -5.08 -10.71 -25.77
CA LYS A 21 -4.99 -11.76 -24.74
C LYS A 21 -3.68 -11.72 -23.96
N GLU A 22 -2.58 -11.34 -24.61
CA GLU A 22 -1.27 -11.24 -23.96
C GLU A 22 -1.25 -10.10 -22.94
N GLU A 23 -1.83 -8.94 -23.29
CA GLU A 23 -2.00 -7.81 -22.38
C GLU A 23 -2.96 -8.14 -21.23
N GLN A 24 -4.03 -8.91 -21.48
CA GLN A 24 -4.93 -9.38 -20.41
C GLN A 24 -4.21 -10.26 -19.40
N VAL A 25 -3.33 -11.17 -19.85
CA VAL A 25 -2.52 -12.00 -18.97
C VAL A 25 -1.53 -11.14 -18.17
N GLY A 26 -0.86 -10.18 -18.83
CA GLY A 26 0.04 -9.24 -18.17
C GLY A 26 -0.66 -8.44 -17.07
N PHE A 27 -1.85 -7.91 -17.38
CA PHE A 27 -2.69 -7.18 -16.43
C PHE A 27 -3.15 -8.07 -15.27
N SER A 28 -3.63 -9.28 -15.55
CA SER A 28 -4.07 -10.21 -14.50
C SER A 28 -2.93 -10.53 -13.54
N ASN A 29 -1.71 -10.74 -14.04
CA ASN A 29 -0.53 -10.97 -13.20
C ASN A 29 -0.14 -9.74 -12.38
N ALA A 30 -0.34 -8.53 -12.92
CA ALA A 30 -0.11 -7.29 -12.18
C ALA A 30 -1.13 -7.13 -11.04
N ILE A 31 -2.42 -7.34 -11.32
CA ILE A 31 -3.49 -7.27 -10.31
C ILE A 31 -3.30 -8.31 -9.22
N SER A 32 -2.97 -9.57 -9.55
CA SER A 32 -2.72 -10.61 -8.54
C SER A 32 -1.56 -10.25 -7.61
N ARG A 33 -0.48 -9.68 -8.15
CA ARG A 33 0.65 -9.20 -7.32
C ARG A 33 0.24 -8.04 -6.41
N ALA A 34 -0.52 -7.09 -6.93
CA ALA A 34 -1.01 -5.96 -6.15
C ALA A 34 -1.94 -6.43 -5.01
N LEU A 35 -2.88 -7.33 -5.30
CA LEU A 35 -3.78 -7.89 -4.30
C LEU A 35 -3.02 -8.64 -3.20
N ASN A 36 -2.04 -9.46 -3.57
CA ASN A 36 -1.21 -10.16 -2.58
C ASN A 36 -0.42 -9.17 -1.73
N SER A 37 0.17 -8.13 -2.32
CA SER A 37 0.89 -7.11 -1.54
C SER A 37 0.00 -6.34 -0.59
N VAL A 38 -1.26 -6.07 -0.94
CA VAL A 38 -2.20 -5.38 -0.04
C VAL A 38 -2.60 -6.27 1.14
N VAL A 39 -2.71 -7.58 0.93
CA VAL A 39 -2.98 -8.54 1.99
C VAL A 39 -1.77 -8.70 2.93
N ASP A 40 -0.57 -8.81 2.35
CA ASP A 40 0.69 -8.95 3.10
C ASP A 40 1.02 -7.67 3.92
N ASN A 41 0.69 -6.48 3.39
CA ASN A 41 0.99 -5.19 4.02
C ASN A 41 -0.01 -4.73 5.09
N SER A 42 -0.98 -5.56 5.50
CA SER A 42 -2.05 -5.10 6.40
C SER A 42 -1.64 -4.96 7.87
N ASP A 43 -0.57 -5.64 8.33
CA ASP A 43 -0.05 -5.52 9.71
C ASP A 43 1.46 -5.22 9.82
N GLU A 44 2.28 -5.68 8.87
CA GLU A 44 3.74 -5.48 8.88
C GLU A 44 4.13 -4.05 8.49
N ASP A 45 3.45 -3.46 7.50
CA ASP A 45 3.83 -2.19 6.87
C ASP A 45 3.60 -0.97 7.78
N PHE A 46 2.61 -1.01 8.67
CA PHE A 46 2.36 0.08 9.62
C PHE A 46 3.40 0.10 10.75
N SER A 47 3.74 -1.09 11.28
CA SER A 47 4.79 -1.25 12.28
C SER A 47 6.15 -0.85 11.71
N ASP A 48 6.47 -1.28 10.49
CA ASP A 48 7.70 -0.91 9.78
C ASP A 48 7.75 0.60 9.47
N PHE A 49 6.63 1.20 9.08
CA PHE A 49 6.51 2.64 8.89
C PHE A 49 6.77 3.41 10.20
N LEU A 50 6.13 3.00 11.30
CA LEU A 50 6.34 3.60 12.62
C LEU A 50 7.78 3.43 13.10
N GLU A 51 8.40 2.28 12.85
CA GLU A 51 9.78 2.04 13.26
C GLU A 51 10.77 2.90 12.44
N ARG A 52 10.58 2.98 11.12
CA ARG A 52 11.38 3.87 10.26
C ARG A 52 11.22 5.33 10.65
N PHE A 53 10.00 5.75 10.95
CA PHE A 53 9.72 7.10 11.40
C PHE A 53 10.33 7.39 12.77
N GLY A 54 10.22 6.45 13.72
CA GLY A 54 10.83 6.52 15.05
C GLY A 54 12.35 6.65 14.98
N ARG A 55 13.03 5.80 14.20
CA ARG A 55 14.48 5.88 13.98
C ARG A 55 14.90 7.21 13.35
N LYS A 56 14.13 7.71 12.39
CA LYS A 56 14.39 9.01 11.76
C LYS A 56 14.18 10.17 12.72
N ALA A 57 13.18 10.09 13.60
CA ALA A 57 12.92 11.10 14.61
C ALA A 57 14.03 11.12 15.67
N GLU A 58 14.45 9.94 16.15
CA GLU A 58 15.57 9.79 17.09
C GLU A 58 16.88 10.34 16.49
N ALA A 59 17.18 10.01 15.23
CA ALA A 59 18.35 10.54 14.52
C ALA A 59 18.33 12.07 14.36
N ASN A 60 17.14 12.69 14.37
CA ASN A 60 16.96 14.14 14.33
C ASN A 60 16.83 14.78 15.73
N GLY A 61 17.11 14.03 16.80
CA GLY A 61 17.12 14.54 18.17
C GLY A 61 15.80 14.45 18.93
N LEU A 62 14.81 13.73 18.40
CA LEU A 62 13.59 13.41 19.14
C LEU A 62 13.91 12.34 20.19
N THR A 63 14.28 12.79 21.38
CA THR A 63 14.48 11.94 22.55
C THR A 63 13.17 11.79 23.32
N GLU A 64 13.08 10.78 24.18
CA GLU A 64 11.93 10.54 25.06
C GLU A 64 11.55 11.80 25.87
N ASN A 65 12.55 12.57 26.30
CA ASN A 65 12.33 13.86 26.98
C ASN A 65 11.70 14.94 26.09
N VAL A 66 12.04 14.99 24.80
CA VAL A 66 11.46 15.95 23.84
C VAL A 66 10.04 15.52 23.46
N LEU A 67 9.85 14.21 23.25
CA LEU A 67 8.53 13.64 22.97
C LEU A 67 7.57 13.87 24.14
N ASN A 68 8.03 13.62 25.38
CA ASN A 68 7.23 13.87 26.57
C ASN A 68 6.94 15.35 26.81
N LYS A 69 7.77 16.28 26.32
CA LYS A 69 7.43 17.71 26.34
C LYS A 69 6.32 18.04 25.34
N LEU A 70 6.44 17.56 24.11
CA LEU A 70 5.41 17.78 23.07
C LEU A 70 4.05 17.16 23.41
N LEU A 71 4.04 16.02 24.10
CA LEU A 71 2.81 15.32 24.48
C LEU A 71 2.16 15.85 25.77
N ASN A 72 2.94 16.53 26.63
CA ASN A 72 2.45 17.09 27.90
C ASN A 72 2.37 18.63 27.88
N GLU A 73 2.50 19.27 26.71
CA GLU A 73 2.15 20.68 26.53
C GLU A 73 0.61 20.81 26.52
N GLU A 74 0.03 21.08 27.70
CA GLU A 74 -1.22 21.83 27.87
C GLU A 74 -0.97 23.34 27.81
#